data_AF-B1JD24-F1
#
_entry.id   AF-B1JD24-F1
#
_cell.length_a   1.000
_cell.length_b   1.000
_cell.length_c   1.000
_cell.angle_alpha   90.00
_cell.angle_beta   90.00
_cell.angle_gamma   90.00
#
_symmetry.space_group_name_H-M   'P 1'
#
loop_
_entity.id
_entity.type
_entity.pdbx_description
1 polymer ?
#
loop_
_entity_poly.entity_id
_entity_poly.type
_entity_poly.pdbx_seq_one_letter_code
_entity_poly.pdbx_strand_id
1 'polypeptide(L)'
;MKSMESLVDIQEAISVISVNDEREELIAEILELSDNPSKRGRLGQLKIELDKLSKSQVPKEKAANDRLHYRNTSAVLEHGFKRRLDLSMDMKDCRVDADLKRDCLKDPEDFVFKTYSRVSEVELVLLGMVTQCRPYQEQEEEQEEEEEEEEDAGGKLSEMIRHTTAALQSLEAHFHRPAVNQIIVHPIAVYLEL
;
A
#
# COMPACT_ATOMS: atom_id res chain seq x y z
N MET A 1 4.22 0.76 -12.79
CA MET A 1 3.58 1.71 -11.85
C MET A 1 4.60 2.00 -10.75
N LYS A 2 5.10 3.23 -10.60
CA LYS A 2 6.00 3.63 -9.49
C LYS A 2 5.19 3.96 -8.23
N SER A 3 4.33 3.04 -7.80
CA SER A 3 3.24 3.35 -6.86
C SER A 3 3.77 3.77 -5.49
N MET A 4 4.66 2.99 -4.89
CA MET A 4 5.09 3.26 -3.50
C MET A 4 6.14 4.38 -3.38
N GLU A 5 6.95 4.62 -4.41
CA GLU A 5 7.90 5.75 -4.40
C GLU A 5 7.16 7.10 -4.35
N SER A 6 6.00 7.20 -5.02
CA SER A 6 5.18 8.42 -5.00
C SER A 6 4.57 8.75 -3.63
N LEU A 7 4.57 7.81 -2.67
CA LEU A 7 4.08 8.07 -1.31
C LEU A 7 4.96 9.09 -0.59
N VAL A 8 6.27 9.07 -0.83
CA VAL A 8 7.19 10.08 -0.26
C VAL A 8 6.91 11.44 -0.88
N ASP A 9 6.68 11.49 -2.18
CA ASP A 9 6.38 12.75 -2.88
C ASP A 9 5.03 13.33 -2.39
N ILE A 10 4.04 12.46 -2.13
CA ILE A 10 2.76 12.85 -1.53
C ILE A 10 2.96 13.36 -0.10
N GLN A 11 3.80 12.70 0.71
CA GLN A 11 4.09 13.13 2.07
C GLN A 11 4.80 14.50 2.10
N GLU A 12 5.77 14.70 1.20
CA GLU A 12 6.44 15.99 1.01
C GLU A 12 5.42 17.08 0.61
N ALA A 13 4.52 16.78 -0.33
CA ALA A 13 3.46 17.70 -0.75
C ALA A 13 2.48 18.05 0.39
N ILE A 14 1.98 17.04 1.12
CA ILE A 14 1.07 17.23 2.26
C ILE A 14 1.75 18.11 3.33
N SER A 15 3.04 17.90 3.60
CA SER A 15 3.77 18.69 4.59
C SER A 15 3.87 20.18 4.25
N VAL A 16 3.83 20.54 2.97
CA VAL A 16 3.82 21.93 2.50
C VAL A 16 2.39 22.49 2.51
N ILE A 17 1.41 21.68 2.11
CA ILE A 17 0.00 22.06 2.11
C ILE A 17 -0.50 22.33 3.54
N SER A 18 -0.06 21.55 4.53
CA SER A 18 -0.52 21.69 5.92
C SER A 18 -0.14 23.01 6.59
N VAL A 19 0.86 23.73 6.05
CA VAL A 19 1.32 25.03 6.55
C VAL A 19 0.95 26.17 5.59
N ASN A 20 0.01 25.95 4.67
CA ASN A 20 -0.35 26.96 3.68
C ASN A 20 -1.00 28.20 4.31
N ASP A 21 -1.83 28.02 5.32
CA ASP A 21 -2.52 29.12 6.01
C ASP A 21 -1.49 30.07 6.67
N GLU A 22 -0.50 29.53 7.38
CA GLU A 22 0.60 30.29 7.99
C GLU A 22 1.45 31.01 6.93
N ARG A 23 1.64 30.40 5.76
CA ARG A 23 2.37 31.02 4.64
C ARG A 23 1.59 32.20 4.05
N GLU A 24 0.28 32.09 3.93
CA GLU A 24 -0.57 33.18 3.44
C GLU A 24 -0.55 34.37 4.40
N GLU A 25 -0.61 34.12 5.70
CA GLU A 25 -0.48 35.15 6.75
C GLU A 25 0.87 35.87 6.67
N LEU A 26 1.97 35.12 6.54
CA LEU A 26 3.31 35.69 6.39
C LEU A 26 3.48 36.49 5.09
N ILE A 27 2.88 36.05 3.99
CA ILE A 27 2.88 36.79 2.72
C ILE A 27 2.13 38.12 2.87
N ALA A 28 0.99 38.13 3.55
CA ALA A 28 0.24 39.34 3.84
C ALA A 28 1.05 40.32 4.71
N GLU A 29 1.70 39.84 5.79
CA GLU A 29 2.54 40.67 6.66
C GLU A 29 3.77 41.23 5.90
N ILE A 30 4.37 40.44 5.00
CA ILE A 30 5.49 40.91 4.15
C ILE A 30 5.04 42.02 3.20
N LEU A 31 3.85 41.91 2.60
CA LEU A 31 3.30 42.92 1.69
C LEU A 31 3.06 44.24 2.43
N GLU A 32 2.43 44.20 3.61
CA GLU A 32 2.19 45.38 4.45
C GLU A 32 3.47 46.08 4.92
N LEU A 33 4.52 45.29 5.19
CA LEU A 33 5.80 45.80 5.70
C LEU A 33 6.74 46.30 4.59
N SER A 34 6.49 45.96 3.33
CA SER A 34 7.34 46.32 2.19
C SER A 34 7.42 47.82 1.92
N ASP A 35 6.39 48.57 2.31
CA ASP A 35 6.32 50.02 2.14
C ASP A 35 7.05 50.82 3.24
N ASN A 36 7.57 50.17 4.28
CA ASN A 36 8.09 50.86 5.47
C ASN A 36 9.60 50.62 5.69
N PRO A 37 10.48 51.58 5.32
CA PRO A 37 11.94 51.39 5.33
C PRO A 37 12.54 51.17 6.73
N SER A 38 11.83 51.56 7.79
CA SER A 38 12.21 51.37 9.20
C SER A 38 12.17 49.90 9.65
N LYS A 39 11.42 49.03 8.96
CA LYS A 39 11.18 47.63 9.37
C LYS A 39 11.95 46.59 8.54
N ARG A 40 13.00 47.02 7.81
CA ARG A 40 13.84 46.16 6.95
C ARG A 40 14.38 44.89 7.63
N GLY A 41 14.75 44.97 8.91
CA GLY A 41 15.24 43.81 9.68
C GLY A 41 14.18 42.73 9.92
N ARG A 42 12.96 43.14 10.27
CA ARG A 42 11.81 42.24 10.46
C ARG A 42 11.36 41.61 9.14
N LEU A 43 11.44 42.38 8.05
CA LEU A 43 11.15 41.90 6.70
C LEU A 43 12.15 40.80 6.25
N GLY A 44 13.41 40.91 6.63
CA GLY A 44 14.41 39.86 6.42
C GLY A 44 14.09 38.57 7.18
N GLN A 45 13.64 38.68 8.44
CA GLN A 45 13.25 37.53 9.27
C GLN A 45 12.02 36.81 8.71
N LEU A 46 10.97 37.56 8.35
CA LEU A 46 9.74 37.00 7.76
C LEU A 46 10.00 36.29 6.43
N LYS A 47 10.92 36.81 5.59
CA LYS A 47 11.33 36.13 4.35
C LYS A 47 12.08 34.82 4.60
N ILE A 48 12.91 34.75 5.65
CA ILE A 48 13.60 33.52 6.04
C ILE A 48 12.59 32.49 6.55
N GLU A 49 11.60 32.93 7.32
CA GLU A 49 10.53 32.07 7.83
C GLU A 49 9.64 31.54 6.71
N LEU A 50 9.27 32.39 5.75
CA LEU A 50 8.54 31.98 4.55
C LEU A 50 9.33 30.97 3.70
N ASP A 51 10.64 31.15 3.54
CA ASP A 51 11.49 30.19 2.81
C ASP A 51 11.60 28.83 3.52
N LYS A 52 11.55 28.81 4.85
CA LYS A 52 11.50 27.57 5.64
C LYS A 52 10.18 26.84 5.47
N LEU A 53 9.06 27.55 5.56
CA LEU A 53 7.72 26.96 5.42
C LEU A 53 7.40 26.54 3.98
N SER A 54 8.05 27.15 2.99
CA SER A 54 7.89 26.78 1.58
C SER A 54 8.65 25.50 1.19
N LYS A 55 9.43 24.92 2.11
CA LYS A 55 10.11 23.64 1.94
C LYS A 55 9.37 22.55 2.72
N SER A 56 9.51 21.30 2.29
CA SER A 56 8.97 20.17 3.05
C SER A 56 9.56 20.17 4.46
N GLN A 57 8.70 19.97 5.45
CA GLN A 57 9.09 19.82 6.85
C GLN A 57 9.65 18.41 7.15
N VAL A 58 9.63 17.51 6.17
CA VAL A 58 10.21 16.18 6.29
C VAL A 58 11.74 16.28 6.19
N PRO A 59 12.50 15.75 7.15
CA PRO A 59 13.96 15.73 7.07
C PRO A 59 14.43 14.98 5.81
N LYS A 60 15.39 15.56 5.08
CA LYS A 60 15.90 14.97 3.82
C LYS A 60 16.41 13.55 3.98
N GLU A 61 17.07 13.26 5.10
CA GLU A 61 17.58 11.92 5.41
C GLU A 61 16.46 10.91 5.62
N LYS A 62 15.37 11.34 6.27
CA LYS A 62 14.18 10.51 6.46
C LYS A 62 13.49 10.24 5.12
N ALA A 63 13.25 11.27 4.31
CA ALA A 63 12.66 11.11 2.98
C ALA A 63 13.51 10.19 2.07
N ALA A 64 14.84 10.29 2.13
CA ALA A 64 15.74 9.41 1.39
C ALA A 64 15.67 7.96 1.86
N ASN A 65 15.62 7.73 3.18
CA ASN A 65 15.46 6.40 3.76
C ASN A 65 14.09 5.81 3.41
N ASP A 66 13.02 6.60 3.52
CA ASP A 66 11.65 6.17 3.21
C ASP A 66 11.53 5.83 1.72
N ARG A 67 12.13 6.61 0.81
CA ARG A 67 12.20 6.25 -0.62
C ARG A 67 12.90 4.92 -0.84
N LEU A 68 14.04 4.69 -0.18
CA LEU A 68 14.78 3.43 -0.30
C LEU A 68 13.96 2.25 0.24
N HIS A 69 13.33 2.43 1.40
CA HIS A 69 12.46 1.45 2.02
C HIS A 69 11.29 1.08 1.09
N TYR A 70 10.50 2.06 0.64
CA TYR A 70 9.36 1.82 -0.24
C TYR A 70 9.75 1.22 -1.59
N ARG A 71 10.91 1.59 -2.14
CA ARG A 71 11.43 0.96 -3.36
C ARG A 71 11.70 -0.53 -3.16
N ASN A 72 12.37 -0.88 -2.06
CA ASN A 72 12.69 -2.28 -1.76
C ASN A 72 11.45 -3.08 -1.39
N THR A 73 10.53 -2.50 -0.61
CA THR A 73 9.23 -3.12 -0.30
C THR A 73 8.42 -3.35 -1.58
N SER A 74 8.37 -2.37 -2.49
CA SER A 74 7.73 -2.53 -3.79
C SER A 74 8.35 -3.67 -4.60
N ALA A 75 9.67 -3.84 -4.57
CA ALA A 75 10.34 -4.94 -5.28
C ALA A 75 9.99 -6.31 -4.69
N VAL A 76 9.91 -6.43 -3.35
CA VAL A 76 9.47 -7.66 -2.67
C VAL A 76 8.02 -7.98 -3.03
N LEU A 77 7.14 -6.98 -2.99
CA LEU A 77 5.72 -7.15 -3.33
C LEU A 77 5.54 -7.51 -4.81
N GLU A 78 6.28 -6.88 -5.72
CA GLU A 78 6.23 -7.22 -7.15
C GLU A 78 6.68 -8.65 -7.42
N HIS A 79 7.70 -9.12 -6.71
CA HIS A 79 8.19 -10.49 -6.84
C HIS A 79 7.21 -11.51 -6.24
N GLY A 80 6.68 -11.26 -5.04
CA GLY A 80 5.75 -12.16 -4.36
C GLY A 80 4.38 -12.22 -5.04
N PHE A 81 3.85 -11.09 -5.47
CA PHE A 81 2.45 -10.96 -5.90
C PHE A 81 2.29 -10.82 -7.43
N LYS A 82 3.38 -10.81 -8.21
CA LYS A 82 3.39 -10.78 -9.70
C LYS A 82 2.44 -9.75 -10.34
N ARG A 83 2.09 -8.68 -9.63
CA ARG A 83 1.10 -7.67 -10.05
C ARG A 83 -0.25 -8.28 -10.47
N ARG A 84 -0.75 -9.26 -9.73
CA ARG A 84 -2.12 -9.77 -9.93
C ARG A 84 -3.14 -8.69 -9.60
N LEU A 85 -4.34 -8.82 -10.17
CA LEU A 85 -5.47 -7.96 -9.83
C LEU A 85 -6.39 -8.78 -8.94
N ASP A 86 -6.34 -8.50 -7.65
CA ASP A 86 -7.01 -9.34 -6.68
C ASP A 86 -8.37 -8.72 -6.33
N LEU A 87 -9.42 -9.53 -6.42
CA LEU A 87 -10.75 -9.20 -5.95
C LEU A 87 -10.96 -9.89 -4.62
N SER A 88 -11.33 -9.12 -3.60
CA SER A 88 -11.66 -9.60 -2.26
C SER A 88 -13.08 -9.18 -1.93
N MET A 89 -13.92 -10.13 -1.54
CA MET A 89 -15.30 -9.89 -1.13
C MET A 89 -15.52 -10.44 0.27
N ASP A 90 -15.81 -9.54 1.22
CA ASP A 90 -16.13 -9.92 2.58
C ASP A 90 -17.62 -10.24 2.69
N MET A 91 -17.92 -11.48 3.05
CA MET A 91 -19.26 -11.93 3.46
C MET A 91 -19.31 -12.08 4.98
N LYS A 92 -20.52 -12.22 5.52
CA LYS A 92 -20.75 -12.27 6.97
C LYS A 92 -19.89 -13.31 7.70
N ASP A 93 -19.66 -14.47 7.08
CA ASP A 93 -19.02 -15.64 7.70
C ASP A 93 -17.75 -16.11 6.97
N CYS A 94 -17.40 -15.47 5.84
CA CYS A 94 -16.26 -15.86 5.02
C CYS A 94 -15.76 -14.70 4.14
N ARG A 95 -14.52 -14.78 3.70
CA ARG A 95 -13.93 -13.90 2.69
C ARG A 95 -13.66 -14.70 1.42
N VAL A 96 -14.06 -14.15 0.29
CA VAL A 96 -13.84 -14.74 -1.03
C VAL A 96 -12.76 -13.94 -1.73
N ASP A 97 -11.68 -14.62 -2.14
CA ASP A 97 -10.58 -14.02 -2.88
C ASP A 97 -10.47 -14.64 -4.28
N ALA A 98 -10.24 -13.81 -5.29
CA ALA A 98 -10.11 -14.24 -6.67
C ALA A 98 -9.10 -13.40 -7.46
N ASP A 99 -8.24 -14.07 -8.24
CA ASP A 99 -7.22 -13.44 -9.07
C ASP A 99 -7.76 -13.17 -10.48
N LEU A 100 -8.01 -11.90 -10.81
CA LEU A 100 -8.49 -11.48 -12.11
C LEU A 100 -7.35 -11.24 -13.10
N LYS A 101 -7.56 -11.64 -14.36
CA LYS A 101 -6.66 -11.31 -15.47
C LYS A 101 -6.94 -9.89 -15.96
N ARG A 102 -5.95 -9.00 -15.84
CA ARG A 102 -6.03 -7.60 -16.27
C ARG A 102 -6.43 -7.46 -17.75
N ASP A 103 -5.89 -8.30 -18.61
CA ASP A 103 -6.16 -8.29 -20.06
C ASP A 103 -7.60 -8.69 -20.41
N CYS A 104 -8.34 -9.28 -19.47
CA CYS A 104 -9.72 -9.72 -19.66
C CYS A 104 -10.75 -8.74 -19.05
N LEU A 105 -10.30 -7.61 -18.50
CA LEU A 105 -11.20 -6.57 -18.02
C LEU A 105 -11.90 -5.89 -19.20
N LYS A 106 -13.19 -5.59 -19.02
CA LYS A 106 -13.99 -4.85 -19.99
C LYS A 106 -13.52 -3.40 -20.14
N ASP A 107 -13.20 -2.78 -19.00
CA ASP A 107 -12.79 -1.38 -18.91
C ASP A 107 -11.34 -1.28 -18.41
N PRO A 108 -10.63 -0.16 -18.67
CA PRO A 108 -9.30 0.06 -18.11
C PRO A 108 -9.31 -0.06 -16.59
N GLU A 109 -8.28 -0.68 -16.04
CA GLU A 109 -8.14 -0.94 -14.60
C GLU A 109 -8.33 0.33 -13.75
N ASP A 110 -7.71 1.45 -14.15
CA ASP A 110 -7.85 2.74 -13.44
C ASP A 110 -9.32 3.20 -13.36
N PHE A 111 -10.11 2.91 -14.40
CA PHE A 111 -11.53 3.23 -14.46
C PHE A 111 -12.34 2.31 -13.54
N VAL A 112 -12.04 1.01 -13.54
CA VAL A 112 -12.67 0.02 -12.65
C VAL A 112 -12.42 0.44 -11.19
N PHE A 113 -11.16 0.73 -10.82
CA PHE A 113 -10.85 1.21 -9.47
C PHE A 113 -11.60 2.48 -9.13
N LYS A 114 -11.55 3.51 -9.97
CA LYS A 114 -12.22 4.79 -9.68
C LYS A 114 -13.73 4.64 -9.48
N THR A 115 -14.34 3.70 -10.21
CA THR A 115 -15.79 3.48 -10.21
C THR A 115 -16.24 2.66 -9.00
N TYR A 116 -15.51 1.59 -8.69
CA TYR A 116 -15.94 0.59 -7.69
C TYR A 116 -15.12 0.61 -6.38
N SER A 117 -14.10 1.45 -6.25
CA SER A 117 -13.39 1.63 -4.96
C SER A 117 -14.16 2.46 -3.95
N ARG A 118 -15.28 3.08 -4.38
CA ARG A 118 -16.23 3.78 -3.51
C ARG A 118 -17.32 2.80 -3.12
N VAL A 119 -17.98 3.02 -1.98
CA VAL A 119 -19.17 2.24 -1.59
C VAL A 119 -20.20 2.35 -2.72
N SER A 120 -20.28 1.33 -3.57
CA SER A 120 -21.21 1.28 -4.69
C SER A 120 -22.53 0.71 -4.21
N GLU A 121 -23.64 1.32 -4.60
CA GLU A 121 -24.98 0.79 -4.34
C GLU A 121 -25.32 -0.43 -5.23
N VAL A 122 -24.45 -0.75 -6.19
CA VAL A 122 -24.61 -1.87 -7.13
C VAL A 122 -23.87 -3.09 -6.60
N GLU A 123 -24.54 -4.25 -6.62
CA GLU A 123 -23.95 -5.52 -6.19
C GLU A 123 -23.05 -6.11 -7.29
N LEU A 124 -21.81 -6.42 -6.90
CA LEU A 124 -20.86 -7.14 -7.73
C LEU A 124 -21.05 -8.64 -7.52
N VAL A 125 -21.18 -9.38 -8.62
CA VAL A 125 -21.33 -10.85 -8.59
C VAL A 125 -20.10 -11.49 -9.21
N LEU A 126 -19.45 -12.34 -8.43
CA LEU A 126 -18.31 -13.16 -8.84
C LEU A 126 -18.79 -14.56 -9.22
N LEU A 127 -18.61 -14.94 -10.49
CA LEU A 127 -18.81 -16.29 -10.98
C LEU A 127 -17.45 -16.96 -11.19
N GLY A 128 -17.24 -18.13 -10.58
CA GLY A 128 -16.01 -18.87 -10.75
C GLY A 128 -16.07 -20.27 -10.15
N MET A 129 -14.95 -20.98 -10.24
CA MET A 129 -14.79 -22.29 -9.64
C MET A 129 -14.06 -22.16 -8.30
N VAL A 130 -14.62 -22.72 -7.24
CA VAL A 130 -13.91 -22.80 -5.95
C VAL A 130 -12.71 -23.73 -6.12
N THR A 131 -11.52 -23.21 -5.82
CA THR A 131 -10.25 -23.95 -5.92
C THR A 131 -9.74 -24.37 -4.55
N GLN A 132 -9.94 -23.54 -3.52
CA GLN A 132 -9.54 -23.85 -2.15
C GLN A 132 -10.58 -23.29 -1.18
N CYS A 133 -10.84 -24.04 -0.10
CA CYS A 133 -11.56 -23.56 1.08
C CYS A 133 -10.62 -23.71 2.26
N ARG A 134 -10.26 -22.61 2.91
CA ARG A 134 -9.45 -22.61 4.12
C ARG A 134 -10.36 -22.26 5.29
N PRO A 135 -10.67 -23.23 6.17
CA PRO A 135 -11.46 -22.94 7.35
C PRO A 135 -10.70 -21.97 8.25
N TYR A 136 -11.44 -21.11 8.95
CA TYR A 136 -10.90 -20.33 10.04
C TYR A 136 -10.51 -21.28 11.17
N GLN A 137 -9.21 -21.46 11.37
CA GLN A 137 -8.70 -22.00 12.62
C GLN A 137 -8.56 -20.81 13.57
N GLU A 138 -9.43 -20.74 14.58
CA GLU A 138 -9.11 -20.01 15.80
C GLU A 138 -7.73 -20.47 16.23
N GLN A 139 -6.86 -19.54 16.65
CA GLN A 139 -5.49 -19.83 17.07
C GLN A 139 -5.47 -20.98 18.09
N GLU A 140 -5.32 -22.21 17.61
CA GLU A 140 -4.73 -23.29 18.37
C GLU A 140 -3.24 -23.27 18.02
N GLU A 141 -2.47 -23.23 19.09
CA GLU A 141 -1.02 -23.16 19.14
C GLU A 141 -0.42 -24.35 18.41
N GLU A 142 -0.16 -24.24 17.10
CA GLU A 142 0.68 -25.19 16.38
C GLU A 142 1.79 -24.43 15.65
N GLN A 143 2.62 -23.76 16.44
CA GLN A 143 4.07 -23.90 16.26
C GLN A 143 4.52 -25.07 17.15
N GLU A 144 3.92 -26.26 16.96
CA GLU A 144 4.59 -27.47 17.38
C GLU A 144 5.53 -27.86 16.25
N GLU A 145 6.79 -27.90 16.62
CA GLU A 145 7.96 -28.34 15.89
C GLU A 145 7.67 -29.66 15.14
N GLU A 146 7.32 -29.59 13.85
CA GLU A 146 7.63 -30.68 12.93
C GLU A 146 9.12 -30.57 12.57
N GLU A 147 9.98 -30.89 13.54
CA GLU A 147 11.29 -31.50 13.26
C GLU A 147 11.04 -32.92 12.74
N GLU A 148 10.46 -33.04 11.54
CA GLU A 148 10.58 -34.28 10.79
C GLU A 148 12.02 -34.35 10.25
N GLU A 149 12.82 -35.19 10.90
CA GLU A 149 14.08 -35.73 10.40
C GLU A 149 13.84 -36.46 9.05
N GLU A 150 13.72 -35.72 7.96
CA GLU A 150 13.87 -36.27 6.61
C GLU A 150 15.29 -36.02 6.10
N GLU A 151 15.94 -37.13 5.77
CA GLU A 151 17.33 -37.26 5.38
C GLU A 151 17.77 -36.27 4.29
N ASP A 152 18.93 -35.68 4.53
CA ASP A 152 19.75 -34.84 3.67
C ASP A 152 19.83 -35.34 2.21
N ALA A 153 19.09 -34.69 1.32
CA ALA A 153 19.21 -34.88 -0.14
C ALA A 153 19.37 -33.55 -0.91
N GLY A 154 19.66 -32.45 -0.24
CA GLY A 154 19.79 -31.14 -0.88
C GLY A 154 20.75 -30.24 -0.13
N GLY A 155 21.93 -29.99 -0.71
CA GLY A 155 22.97 -29.15 -0.09
C GLY A 155 22.51 -27.73 0.27
N LYS A 156 23.34 -27.02 1.05
CA LYS A 156 23.09 -25.69 1.67
C LYS A 156 22.26 -24.65 0.87
N LEU A 157 22.29 -24.71 -0.46
CA LEU A 157 21.48 -23.83 -1.31
C LEU A 157 19.98 -24.19 -1.32
N SER A 158 19.61 -25.47 -1.38
CA SER A 158 18.19 -25.87 -1.32
C SER A 158 17.59 -25.60 0.05
N GLU A 159 18.39 -25.74 1.11
CA GLU A 159 17.99 -25.38 2.47
C GLU A 159 17.75 -23.87 2.60
N MET A 160 18.64 -23.03 2.07
CA MET A 160 18.42 -21.57 1.97
C MET A 160 17.19 -21.21 1.13
N ILE A 161 16.95 -21.90 0.01
CA ILE A 161 15.75 -21.69 -0.81
C ILE A 161 14.50 -22.10 -0.04
N ARG A 162 14.54 -23.18 0.74
CA ARG A 162 13.43 -23.63 1.58
C ARG A 162 13.12 -22.61 2.68
N HIS A 163 14.14 -22.12 3.39
CA HIS A 163 13.97 -21.09 4.41
C HIS A 163 13.43 -19.77 3.85
N THR A 164 13.92 -19.34 2.69
CA THR A 164 13.41 -18.12 2.04
C THR A 164 11.98 -18.32 1.54
N THR A 165 11.64 -19.49 1.01
CA THR A 165 10.26 -19.82 0.60
C THR A 165 9.32 -19.88 1.79
N ALA A 166 9.73 -20.51 2.90
CA ALA A 166 8.95 -20.55 4.14
C ALA A 166 8.74 -19.13 4.71
N ALA A 167 9.79 -18.31 4.74
CA ALA A 167 9.69 -16.91 5.19
C ALA A 167 8.75 -16.09 4.28
N LEU A 168 8.78 -16.31 2.96
CA LEU A 168 7.85 -15.67 2.02
C LEU A 168 6.41 -16.15 2.24
N GLN A 169 6.19 -17.44 2.51
CA GLN A 169 4.88 -17.99 2.85
C GLN A 169 4.35 -17.46 4.18
N SER A 170 5.20 -17.33 5.21
CA SER A 170 4.82 -16.72 6.49
C SER A 170 4.47 -15.23 6.32
N LEU A 171 5.23 -14.52 5.48
CA LEU A 171 4.94 -13.12 5.15
C LEU A 171 3.62 -13.00 4.39
N GLU A 172 3.37 -13.86 3.40
CA GLU A 172 2.11 -13.95 2.66
C GLU A 172 0.93 -14.23 3.60
N ALA A 173 1.09 -15.20 4.51
CA ALA A 173 0.09 -15.55 5.52
C ALA A 173 -0.23 -14.38 6.45
N HIS A 174 0.74 -13.54 6.79
CA HIS A 174 0.52 -12.36 7.62
C HIS A 174 -0.31 -11.28 6.91
N PHE A 175 -0.22 -11.18 5.58
CA PHE A 175 -1.01 -10.23 4.79
C PHE A 175 -2.39 -10.77 4.37
N HIS A 176 -2.54 -12.09 4.22
CA HIS A 176 -3.72 -12.70 3.59
C HIS A 176 -4.56 -13.62 4.48
N ARG A 177 -4.19 -13.93 5.73
CA ARG A 177 -5.06 -14.71 6.63
C ARG A 177 -6.16 -13.81 7.22
N PRO A 178 -7.42 -13.93 6.81
CA PRO A 178 -8.52 -13.20 7.40
C PRO A 178 -8.93 -13.89 8.71
N ALA A 179 -9.55 -13.17 9.64
CA ALA A 179 -10.14 -13.75 10.87
C ALA A 179 -11.47 -14.52 10.60
N VAL A 180 -11.64 -15.02 9.38
CA VAL A 180 -12.86 -15.69 8.88
C VAL A 180 -12.45 -16.74 7.84
N ASN A 181 -13.38 -17.65 7.51
CA ASN A 181 -13.13 -18.69 6.50
C ASN A 181 -12.75 -18.03 5.17
N GLN A 182 -11.73 -18.56 4.48
CA GLN A 182 -11.28 -18.03 3.20
C GLN A 182 -11.64 -18.98 2.06
N ILE A 183 -12.28 -18.47 1.01
CA ILE A 183 -12.62 -19.23 -0.19
C ILE A 183 -11.84 -18.62 -1.35
N ILE A 184 -10.98 -19.42 -1.98
CA ILE A 184 -10.20 -18.99 -3.15
C ILE A 184 -10.93 -19.48 -4.40
N VAL A 185 -11.32 -18.55 -5.25
CA VAL A 185 -12.08 -18.80 -6.48
C VAL A 185 -11.20 -18.54 -7.69
N HIS A 186 -11.21 -19.47 -8.64
CA HIS A 186 -10.72 -19.22 -10.00
C HIS A 186 -11.84 -18.51 -10.78
N PRO A 187 -11.71 -17.19 -11.04
CA PRO A 187 -12.81 -16.41 -11.58
C PRO A 187 -13.04 -16.76 -13.06
N ILE A 188 -14.32 -16.93 -13.41
CA ILE A 188 -14.80 -17.04 -14.80
C ILE A 188 -15.27 -15.66 -15.27
N ALA A 189 -16.08 -14.97 -14.47
CA ALA A 189 -16.59 -13.65 -14.78
C ALA A 189 -16.92 -12.84 -13.51
N VAL A 190 -16.81 -11.52 -13.62
CA VAL A 190 -17.35 -10.57 -12.64
C VAL A 190 -18.34 -9.68 -13.39
N TYR A 191 -19.55 -9.55 -12.86
CA TYR A 191 -20.58 -8.71 -13.45
C TYR A 191 -21.33 -7.95 -12.36
N LEU A 192 -22.07 -6.95 -12.78
CA LEU A 192 -22.98 -6.19 -11.92
C LEU A 192 -24.36 -6.81 -12.02
N GLU A 193 -25.02 -7.00 -10.88
CA GLU A 193 -26.44 -7.32 -10.86
C GLU A 193 -27.25 -6.07 -11.27
N LEU A 194 -28.25 -6.27 -12.13
CA LEU A 194 -29.10 -5.21 -12.70
C LEU A 194 -30.36 -4.98 -11.87
#